data_AF-A0AAU2K322-F1
#
_entry.id   AF-A0AAU2K322-F1
#
_cell.length_a   1.000
_cell.length_b   1.000
_cell.length_c   1.000
_cell.angle_alpha   90.00
_cell.angle_beta   90.00
_cell.angle_gamma   90.00
#
_symmetry.space_group_name_H-M   'P 1'
#
loop_
_entity.id
_entity.type
_entity.pdbx_description
1 polymer ?
#
loop_
_entity_poly.entity_id
_entity_poly.type
_entity_poly.pdbx_seq_one_letter_code
_entity_poly.pdbx_strand_id
1 'polypeptide(L)'
;MPDEGTALSGKRQLVQAAATVALTACALLPANDFALAAMRAHATTTVAGPAAAASPAQTKYDRISTQTLDDIVNGNFTAATAHFDTTVRKLLPPDALASAWETYQDGFGRYKSHGDPKDLAFGEFTVVNVPLRMERQPGEFRLTFHKDGSIAGLFFLGTGTPIVGQPASVPAPPRGATTTASARTSGSSGHTKPVR
;
A
#
# COMPACT_ATOMS: atom_id res chain seq x y z
N MET A 1 -7.42 21.11 50.52
CA MET A 1 -6.78 22.26 49.86
C MET A 1 -5.96 21.76 48.69
N PRO A 2 -6.52 21.60 47.48
CA PRO A 2 -5.74 21.55 46.26
C PRO A 2 -5.44 22.98 45.79
N ASP A 3 -4.20 23.20 45.39
CA ASP A 3 -3.65 24.44 44.85
C ASP A 3 -4.04 24.58 43.37
N GLU A 4 -4.81 25.62 43.04
CA GLU A 4 -5.04 26.08 41.67
C GLU A 4 -3.91 27.05 41.26
N GLY A 5 -3.31 26.82 40.08
CA GLY A 5 -2.24 27.69 39.57
C GLY A 5 -1.91 27.47 38.09
N THR A 6 -2.83 27.88 37.22
CA THR A 6 -2.60 28.71 36.02
C THR A 6 -1.27 28.58 35.24
N ALA A 7 -1.33 28.21 33.95
CA ALA A 7 -0.72 29.01 32.86
C ALA A 7 -1.03 28.45 31.46
N LEU A 8 -1.99 29.08 30.78
CA LEU A 8 -2.01 29.21 29.33
C LEU A 8 -0.87 30.15 28.91
N SER A 9 0.01 29.74 28.00
CA SER A 9 0.83 30.68 27.24
C SER A 9 1.21 30.10 25.89
N GLY A 10 0.57 30.63 24.85
CA GLY A 10 0.94 30.36 23.47
C GLY A 10 2.19 31.15 23.06
N LYS A 11 2.90 30.63 22.07
CA LYS A 11 3.72 31.43 21.14
C LYS A 11 4.00 30.64 19.88
N ARG A 12 3.26 31.01 18.83
CA ARG A 12 3.71 30.89 17.44
C ARG A 12 4.79 31.96 17.24
N GLN A 13 6.00 31.60 16.80
CA GLN A 13 6.72 32.33 15.74
C GLN A 13 8.16 31.84 15.51
N LEU A 14 8.54 31.95 14.22
CA LEU A 14 9.88 32.22 13.65
C LEU A 14 10.86 31.03 13.64
N VAL A 15 11.11 30.37 12.50
CA VAL A 15 11.95 30.80 11.34
C VAL A 15 13.42 30.99 11.71
N GLN A 16 14.29 30.39 10.87
CA GLN A 16 15.77 30.34 10.85
C GLN A 16 16.36 29.06 11.49
N ALA A 17 17.40 28.41 10.97
CA ALA A 17 18.45 28.88 10.07
C ALA A 17 19.15 27.71 9.31
N ALA A 18 19.72 28.06 8.16
CA ALA A 18 21.03 27.69 7.60
C ALA A 18 21.66 26.34 8.03
N ALA A 19 21.90 25.40 7.10
CA ALA A 19 23.09 25.36 6.24
C ALA A 19 24.42 25.63 6.98
N THR A 20 25.29 24.61 7.10
CA THR A 20 26.77 24.62 6.91
C THR A 20 27.46 23.57 7.78
N VAL A 21 28.11 22.57 7.16
CA VAL A 21 29.35 21.87 7.62
C VAL A 21 30.05 21.42 6.31
N ALA A 22 30.97 22.18 5.68
CA ALA A 22 32.42 22.32 5.96
C ALA A 22 33.12 20.95 6.18
N LEU A 23 34.26 20.55 5.61
CA LEU A 23 35.29 21.13 4.76
C LEU A 23 36.25 19.94 4.48
N THR A 24 36.71 19.70 3.26
CA THR A 24 37.97 18.96 3.07
C THR A 24 38.70 19.52 1.87
N ALA A 25 39.81 20.20 2.17
CA ALA A 25 40.70 20.84 1.21
C ALA A 25 41.74 19.84 0.71
N CYS A 26 42.06 19.87 -0.58
CA CYS A 26 43.38 19.48 -1.08
C CYS A 26 43.77 20.33 -2.31
N ALA A 27 44.68 21.26 -2.05
CA ALA A 27 45.69 21.93 -2.89
C ALA A 27 45.82 21.52 -4.38
N LEU A 28 45.69 22.49 -5.31
CA LEU A 28 46.76 23.21 -6.06
C LEU A 28 47.35 22.44 -7.27
N LEU A 29 47.19 23.03 -8.48
CA LEU A 29 48.24 23.40 -9.46
C LEU A 29 47.63 23.77 -10.85
N PRO A 30 48.36 24.48 -11.75
CA PRO A 30 47.87 25.65 -12.48
C PRO A 30 47.53 25.41 -13.97
N ALA A 31 46.88 26.42 -14.55
CA ALA A 31 46.64 26.59 -15.98
C ALA A 31 47.96 26.66 -16.78
N ASN A 32 48.10 25.84 -17.83
CA ASN A 32 48.87 26.20 -19.01
C ASN A 32 48.50 25.36 -20.26
N ASP A 33 48.27 26.10 -21.34
CA ASP A 33 48.39 25.80 -22.76
C ASP A 33 47.46 24.83 -23.52
N PHE A 34 46.88 25.43 -24.56
CA PHE A 34 46.16 24.85 -25.68
C PHE A 34 47.07 23.95 -26.53
N ALA A 35 46.66 22.71 -26.79
CA ALA A 35 47.14 21.95 -27.95
C ALA A 35 45.99 21.11 -28.54
N LEU A 36 45.56 21.51 -29.72
CA LEU A 36 44.62 20.82 -30.60
C LEU A 36 45.33 19.60 -31.21
N ALA A 37 45.00 18.37 -30.78
CA ALA A 37 45.32 17.16 -31.55
C ALA A 37 44.37 16.00 -31.21
N ALA A 38 43.90 15.36 -32.27
CA ALA A 38 42.83 14.37 -32.34
C ALA A 38 43.14 13.02 -31.68
N MET A 39 42.13 12.38 -31.08
CA MET A 39 41.77 10.98 -31.38
C MET A 39 40.36 10.64 -30.84
N ARG A 40 39.59 9.92 -31.65
CA ARG A 40 38.22 9.45 -31.40
C ARG A 40 38.20 8.19 -30.52
N ALA A 41 37.07 8.02 -29.82
CA ALA A 41 36.54 6.80 -29.18
C ALA A 41 37.35 6.32 -27.95
N HIS A 42 36.75 5.98 -26.80
CA HIS A 42 35.68 5.01 -26.61
C HIS A 42 34.75 5.38 -25.44
N ALA A 43 33.46 5.14 -25.66
CA ALA A 43 32.36 4.94 -24.72
C ALA A 43 32.56 5.36 -23.25
N THR A 44 31.95 6.49 -22.87
CA THR A 44 31.46 6.71 -21.50
C THR A 44 30.33 5.72 -21.23
N THR A 45 30.67 4.55 -20.68
CA THR A 45 29.68 3.72 -19.98
C THR A 45 29.38 4.41 -18.66
N THR A 46 28.38 5.30 -18.68
CA THR A 46 27.65 5.71 -17.49
C THR A 46 26.89 4.49 -16.97
N VAL A 47 27.51 3.68 -16.11
CA VAL A 47 26.72 2.83 -15.20
C VAL A 47 26.16 3.78 -14.14
N ALA A 48 24.87 4.07 -14.30
CA ALA A 48 24.06 4.74 -13.32
C ALA A 48 24.23 4.06 -11.96
N GLY A 49 24.74 4.83 -11.00
CA GLY A 49 24.57 4.56 -9.58
C GLY A 49 23.09 4.56 -9.19
N PRO A 50 22.82 4.16 -7.95
CA PRO A 50 21.90 3.10 -7.59
C PRO A 50 20.46 3.40 -8.01
N ALA A 51 19.74 2.35 -8.38
CA ALA A 51 18.30 2.30 -8.25
C ALA A 51 17.95 2.46 -6.76
N ALA A 52 18.02 3.69 -6.26
CA ALA A 52 17.15 4.13 -5.20
C ALA A 52 15.75 3.86 -5.74
N ALA A 53 15.16 2.78 -5.25
CA ALA A 53 13.73 2.53 -5.38
C ALA A 53 13.06 3.85 -5.03
N ALA A 54 12.55 4.55 -6.06
CA ALA A 54 11.70 5.69 -5.84
C ALA A 54 10.58 5.15 -4.97
N SER A 55 10.56 5.58 -3.69
CA SER A 55 9.40 5.36 -2.84
C SER A 55 8.19 5.75 -3.69
N PRO A 56 7.25 4.82 -3.96
CA PRO A 56 6.12 5.14 -4.81
C PRO A 56 5.49 6.40 -4.24
N ALA A 57 5.35 7.43 -5.07
CA ALA A 57 4.78 8.70 -4.64
C ALA A 57 3.41 8.38 -4.02
N GLN A 58 3.28 8.60 -2.70
CA GLN A 58 2.11 8.23 -1.92
C GLN A 58 0.84 8.71 -2.61
N THR A 59 -0.06 7.79 -2.96
CA THR A 59 -1.31 8.13 -3.62
C THR A 59 -2.28 8.81 -2.65
N LYS A 60 -3.37 9.39 -3.17
CA LYS A 60 -4.47 9.86 -2.31
C LYS A 60 -4.99 8.73 -1.41
N TYR A 61 -5.06 7.51 -1.96
CA TYR A 61 -5.57 6.33 -1.25
C TYR A 61 -4.61 5.87 -0.17
N ASP A 62 -3.30 5.91 -0.42
CA ASP A 62 -2.27 5.65 0.58
C ASP A 62 -2.44 6.56 1.80
N ARG A 63 -2.55 7.87 1.56
CA ARG A 63 -2.68 8.86 2.63
C ARG A 63 -3.94 8.66 3.46
N ILE A 64 -5.08 8.39 2.82
CA ILE A 64 -6.34 8.12 3.53
C ILE A 64 -6.22 6.82 4.33
N SER A 65 -5.56 5.80 3.78
CA SER A 65 -5.35 4.52 4.45
C SER A 65 -4.50 4.66 5.70
N THR A 66 -3.36 5.35 5.60
CA THR A 66 -2.47 5.57 6.75
C THR A 66 -3.12 6.47 7.80
N GLN A 67 -3.85 7.50 7.38
CA GLN A 67 -4.59 8.37 8.31
C GLN A 67 -5.68 7.59 9.06
N THR A 68 -6.47 6.78 8.34
CA THR A 68 -7.52 5.95 8.94
C THR A 68 -6.93 4.96 9.95
N LEU A 69 -5.78 4.36 9.62
CA LEU A 69 -5.06 3.47 10.54
C LEU A 69 -4.56 4.21 11.79
N ASP A 70 -3.98 5.40 11.64
CA ASP A 70 -3.53 6.23 12.75
C ASP A 70 -4.69 6.61 13.67
N ASP A 71 -5.83 7.00 13.09
CA ASP A 71 -7.05 7.29 13.85
C ASP A 71 -7.53 6.06 14.63
N ILE A 72 -7.52 4.86 14.04
CA ILE A 72 -7.87 3.61 14.73
C ILE A 72 -6.90 3.31 15.89
N VAL A 73 -5.59 3.47 15.66
CA VAL A 73 -4.56 3.21 16.68
C VAL A 73 -4.67 4.19 17.84
N ASN A 74 -5.01 5.45 17.57
CA ASN A 74 -5.23 6.47 18.59
C ASN A 74 -6.62 6.40 19.26
N GLY A 75 -7.49 5.47 18.84
CA GLY A 75 -8.85 5.33 19.36
C GLY A 75 -9.85 6.36 18.82
N ASN A 76 -9.49 7.12 17.79
CA ASN A 76 -10.31 8.12 17.12
C ASN A 76 -11.25 7.46 16.07
N PHE A 77 -12.06 6.49 16.49
CA PHE A 77 -12.91 5.71 15.56
C PHE A 77 -13.95 6.56 14.81
N THR A 78 -14.39 7.68 15.40
CA THR A 78 -15.27 8.65 14.72
C THR A 78 -14.57 9.32 13.53
N ALA A 79 -13.28 9.64 13.65
CA ALA A 79 -12.49 10.22 12.56
C ALA A 79 -12.21 9.17 11.48
N ALA A 80 -11.85 7.94 11.89
CA ALA A 80 -11.60 6.83 10.98
C ALA A 80 -12.82 6.50 10.09
N THR A 81 -14.03 6.55 10.65
CA THR A 81 -15.28 6.26 9.92
C THR A 81 -15.79 7.43 9.07
N ALA A 82 -15.20 8.62 9.16
CA ALA A 82 -15.65 9.80 8.40
C ALA A 82 -15.51 9.62 6.88
N HIS A 83 -14.50 8.85 6.46
CA HIS A 83 -14.22 8.56 5.04
C HIS A 83 -15.00 7.36 4.50
N PHE A 84 -15.79 6.68 5.33
CA PHE A 84 -16.57 5.52 4.92
C PHE A 84 -17.77 5.95 4.10
N ASP A 85 -18.07 5.18 3.05
CA ASP A 85 -19.35 5.32 2.37
C ASP A 85 -20.51 5.06 3.34
N THR A 86 -21.68 5.62 3.04
CA THR A 86 -22.91 5.48 3.84
C THR A 86 -23.23 4.01 4.12
N THR A 87 -22.97 3.12 3.17
CA THR A 87 -23.20 1.68 3.32
C THR A 87 -22.25 1.07 4.35
N VAL A 88 -20.95 1.37 4.24
CA VAL A 88 -19.92 0.87 5.15
C VAL A 88 -20.12 1.43 6.56
N ARG A 89 -20.46 2.71 6.68
CA ARG A 89 -20.71 3.35 7.98
C ARG A 89 -21.86 2.71 8.76
N LYS A 90 -22.87 2.18 8.07
CA LYS A 90 -23.98 1.46 8.70
C LYS A 90 -23.56 0.07 9.20
N LEU A 91 -22.67 -0.59 8.48
CA LEU A 91 -22.20 -1.94 8.80
C LEU A 91 -21.04 -1.93 9.82
N LEU A 92 -20.19 -0.92 9.74
CA LEU A 92 -19.00 -0.74 10.56
C LEU A 92 -18.99 0.68 11.17
N PRO A 93 -19.93 0.98 12.09
CA PRO A 93 -19.92 2.22 12.86
C PRO A 93 -18.69 2.27 13.79
N PRO A 94 -18.40 3.44 14.41
CA PRO A 94 -17.23 3.62 15.26
C PRO A 94 -17.08 2.56 16.36
N ASP A 95 -18.18 2.19 17.00
CA ASP A 95 -18.22 1.19 18.07
C ASP A 95 -17.86 -0.23 17.57
N ALA A 96 -18.43 -0.62 16.43
CA ALA A 96 -18.11 -1.90 15.80
C ALA A 96 -16.65 -1.93 15.29
N LEU A 97 -16.13 -0.80 14.81
CA LEU A 97 -14.72 -0.67 14.40
C LEU A 97 -13.79 -0.81 15.61
N ALA A 98 -14.14 -0.22 16.75
CA ALA A 98 -13.39 -0.35 17.99
C ALA A 98 -13.34 -1.81 18.45
N SER A 99 -14.50 -2.48 18.52
CA SER A 99 -14.59 -3.89 18.92
C SER A 99 -13.82 -4.81 17.96
N ALA A 100 -13.87 -4.54 16.65
CA ALA A 100 -13.09 -5.28 15.66
C ALA A 100 -11.58 -5.09 15.85
N TRP A 101 -11.13 -3.88 16.15
CA TRP A 101 -9.73 -3.58 16.43
C TRP A 101 -9.23 -4.25 17.72
N GLU A 102 -10.04 -4.26 18.78
CA GLU A 102 -9.73 -4.96 20.03
C GLU A 102 -9.62 -6.48 19.81
N THR A 103 -10.60 -7.06 19.11
CA THR A 103 -10.59 -8.50 18.76
C THR A 103 -9.34 -8.86 17.94
N TYR A 104 -8.96 -7.99 17.01
CA TYR A 104 -7.75 -8.17 16.22
C TYR A 104 -6.48 -8.10 17.08
N GLN A 105 -6.38 -7.15 18.02
CA GLN A 105 -5.25 -7.06 18.94
C GLN A 105 -5.18 -8.23 19.93
N ASP A 106 -6.30 -8.83 20.31
CA ASP A 106 -6.30 -10.05 21.13
C ASP A 106 -5.55 -11.19 20.42
N GLY A 107 -5.84 -11.41 19.12
CA GLY A 107 -5.19 -12.46 18.33
C GLY A 107 -3.76 -12.15 17.86
N PHE A 108 -3.49 -10.91 17.45
CA PHE A 108 -2.23 -10.50 16.80
C PHE A 108 -1.26 -9.78 17.75
N GLY A 109 -1.73 -9.41 18.95
CA GLY A 109 -1.00 -8.59 19.90
C GLY A 109 -1.16 -7.11 19.64
N ARG A 110 -0.55 -6.29 20.51
CA ARG A 110 -0.59 -4.82 20.38
C ARG A 110 0.08 -4.34 19.10
N TYR A 111 -0.46 -3.28 18.52
CA TYR A 111 0.14 -2.59 17.38
C TYR A 111 1.53 -2.04 17.72
N LYS A 112 2.48 -2.18 16.79
CA LYS A 112 3.85 -1.64 16.92
C LYS A 112 4.17 -0.63 15.83
N SER A 113 3.96 -1.00 14.58
CA SER A 113 4.22 -0.17 13.40
C SER A 113 3.49 -0.71 12.18
N HIS A 114 3.48 0.04 11.09
CA HIS A 114 3.03 -0.42 9.79
C HIS A 114 4.13 -0.20 8.75
N GLY A 115 4.14 -1.01 7.69
CA GLY A 115 4.97 -0.75 6.52
C GLY A 115 4.29 0.19 5.52
N ASP A 116 4.84 0.26 4.32
CA ASP A 116 4.28 1.08 3.25
C ASP A 116 2.98 0.49 2.67
N PRO A 117 1.98 1.33 2.38
CA PRO A 117 0.78 0.91 1.67
C PRO A 117 1.10 0.40 0.26
N LYS A 118 0.33 -0.58 -0.19
CA LYS A 118 0.43 -1.19 -1.51
C LYS A 118 -0.91 -1.08 -2.22
N ASP A 119 -0.95 -0.24 -3.24
CA ASP A 119 -2.11 -0.11 -4.12
C ASP A 119 -2.25 -1.32 -5.07
N LEU A 120 -3.47 -1.82 -5.20
CA LEU A 120 -3.88 -2.88 -6.09
C LEU A 120 -5.18 -2.47 -6.79
N ALA A 121 -5.15 -2.35 -8.11
CA ALA A 121 -6.37 -2.13 -8.89
C ALA A 121 -7.21 -3.42 -8.93
N PHE A 122 -8.46 -3.34 -8.48
CA PHE A 122 -9.41 -4.46 -8.49
C PHE A 122 -10.70 -4.05 -9.19
N GLY A 123 -10.75 -4.25 -10.51
CA GLY A 123 -11.86 -3.81 -11.34
C GLY A 123 -12.01 -2.28 -11.30
N GLU A 124 -13.15 -1.81 -10.78
CA GLU A 124 -13.44 -0.38 -10.60
C GLU A 124 -12.99 0.19 -9.24
N PHE A 125 -12.48 -0.67 -8.35
CA PHE A 125 -12.04 -0.30 -7.01
C PHE A 125 -10.51 -0.23 -6.93
N THR A 126 -10.02 0.61 -6.03
CA THR A 126 -8.60 0.60 -5.63
C THR A 126 -8.50 -0.05 -4.25
N VAL A 127 -7.77 -1.14 -4.13
CA VAL A 127 -7.53 -1.83 -2.86
C VAL A 127 -6.15 -1.43 -2.36
N VAL A 128 -6.06 -0.98 -1.12
CA VAL A 128 -4.79 -0.62 -0.48
C VAL A 128 -4.53 -1.61 0.65
N ASN A 129 -3.40 -2.31 0.56
CA ASN A 129 -2.94 -3.23 1.60
C ASN A 129 -1.79 -2.59 2.38
N VAL A 130 -1.98 -2.46 3.68
CA VAL A 130 -0.98 -1.92 4.61
C VAL A 130 -0.49 -3.06 5.52
N PRO A 131 0.77 -3.49 5.40
CA PRO A 131 1.30 -4.55 6.26
C PRO A 131 1.47 -4.03 7.69
N LEU A 132 0.90 -4.72 8.67
CA LEU A 132 0.99 -4.38 10.10
C LEU A 132 2.06 -5.21 10.81
N ARG A 133 2.84 -4.55 11.65
CA ARG A 133 3.71 -5.17 12.64
C ARG A 133 3.01 -5.12 13.99
N MET A 134 2.61 -6.28 14.47
CA MET A 134 1.98 -6.47 15.77
C MET A 134 2.91 -7.27 16.68
N GLU A 135 2.64 -7.26 17.98
CA GLU A 135 3.50 -7.87 19.00
C GLU A 135 3.64 -9.39 18.86
N ARG A 136 2.57 -10.12 18.50
CA ARG A 136 2.58 -11.59 18.44
C ARG A 136 2.85 -12.12 17.05
N GLN A 137 2.22 -11.53 16.03
CA GLN A 137 2.34 -11.98 14.64
C GLN A 137 2.05 -10.84 13.66
N PRO A 138 2.64 -10.85 12.46
CA PRO A 138 2.34 -9.83 11.46
C PRO A 138 0.93 -10.01 10.91
N GLY A 139 0.27 -8.90 10.61
CA GLY A 139 -1.01 -8.94 9.91
C GLY A 139 -1.11 -7.88 8.84
N GLU A 140 -2.31 -7.63 8.36
CA GLU A 140 -2.56 -6.78 7.22
C GLU A 140 -3.83 -5.96 7.45
N PHE A 141 -3.75 -4.67 7.16
CA PHE A 141 -4.87 -3.75 7.13
C PHE A 141 -5.22 -3.45 5.68
N ARG A 142 -6.45 -3.74 5.29
CA ARG A 142 -6.88 -3.59 3.90
C ARG A 142 -8.06 -2.64 3.82
N LEU A 143 -7.96 -1.67 2.91
CA LEU A 143 -9.08 -0.80 2.56
C LEU A 143 -9.40 -0.93 1.07
N THR A 144 -10.67 -0.90 0.75
CA THR A 144 -11.15 -0.83 -0.63
C THR A 144 -11.76 0.54 -0.86
N PHE A 145 -11.39 1.21 -1.94
CA PHE A 145 -11.83 2.55 -2.30
C PHE A 145 -12.66 2.55 -3.57
N HIS A 146 -13.72 3.36 -3.57
CA HIS A 146 -14.38 3.81 -4.80
C HIS A 146 -13.50 4.82 -5.55
N LYS A 147 -13.81 5.05 -6.83
CA LYS A 147 -13.16 6.09 -7.64
C LYS A 147 -13.21 7.48 -6.99
N ASP A 148 -14.30 7.81 -6.31
CA ASP A 148 -14.49 9.09 -5.62
C ASP A 148 -13.58 9.26 -4.38
N GLY A 149 -13.00 8.17 -3.89
CA GLY A 149 -12.14 8.14 -2.70
C GLY A 149 -12.85 7.79 -1.40
N SER A 150 -14.15 7.47 -1.45
CA SER A 150 -14.88 6.89 -0.32
C SER A 150 -14.44 5.45 -0.08
N ILE A 151 -14.36 5.05 1.19
CA ILE A 151 -14.01 3.68 1.57
C ILE A 151 -15.24 2.80 1.38
N ALA A 152 -15.12 1.83 0.48
CA ALA A 152 -16.08 0.78 0.15
C ALA A 152 -15.99 -0.44 1.09
N GLY A 153 -14.87 -0.60 1.79
CA GLY A 153 -14.68 -1.67 2.77
C GLY A 153 -13.37 -1.55 3.54
N LEU A 154 -13.35 -2.14 4.73
CA LEU A 154 -12.19 -2.21 5.61
C LEU A 154 -12.09 -3.60 6.22
N PHE A 155 -10.89 -4.17 6.24
CA PHE A 155 -10.63 -5.52 6.75
C PHE A 155 -9.33 -5.58 7.56
N PHE A 156 -9.37 -6.29 8.70
CA PHE A 156 -8.19 -6.71 9.45
C PHE A 156 -7.93 -8.19 9.14
N LEU A 157 -6.79 -8.48 8.54
CA LEU A 157 -6.48 -9.79 7.95
C LEU A 157 -5.13 -10.31 8.45
N GLY A 158 -4.93 -11.63 8.32
CA GLY A 158 -3.60 -12.22 8.38
C GLY A 158 -2.76 -11.81 7.16
N THR A 159 -1.44 -11.77 7.33
CA THR A 159 -0.52 -11.47 6.23
C THR A 159 -0.75 -12.44 5.07
N GLY A 160 -0.90 -11.93 3.84
CA GLY A 160 -1.02 -12.77 2.64
C GLY A 160 -2.41 -13.35 2.37
N THR A 161 -3.46 -12.83 3.01
CA THR A 161 -4.83 -13.27 2.72
C THR A 161 -5.21 -12.93 1.27
N PRO A 162 -5.59 -13.89 0.42
CA PRO A 162 -5.93 -13.62 -0.98
C PRO A 162 -7.20 -12.74 -1.08
N ILE A 163 -7.27 -11.92 -2.13
CA ILE A 163 -8.51 -11.19 -2.47
C ILE A 163 -9.45 -12.20 -3.15
N VAL A 164 -10.58 -12.55 -2.51
CA VAL A 164 -11.60 -13.42 -3.11
C VAL A 164 -12.11 -12.77 -4.40
N GLY A 165 -12.02 -13.49 -5.52
CA GLY A 165 -12.36 -12.98 -6.86
C GLY A 165 -11.14 -12.57 -7.70
N GLN A 166 -9.94 -12.50 -7.12
CA GLN A 166 -8.72 -12.59 -7.91
C GLN A 166 -8.60 -14.06 -8.37
N PRO A 167 -8.37 -14.38 -9.66
CA PRO A 167 -7.93 -15.72 -9.97
C PRO A 167 -6.72 -15.94 -9.09
N ALA A 168 -6.71 -17.03 -8.29
CA ALA A 168 -5.49 -17.46 -7.64
C ALA A 168 -4.40 -17.33 -8.69
N SER A 169 -3.26 -16.70 -8.37
CA SER A 169 -2.10 -16.79 -9.24
C SER A 169 -1.80 -18.27 -9.35
N VAL A 170 -2.41 -18.94 -10.33
CA VAL A 170 -2.11 -20.30 -10.71
C VAL A 170 -0.64 -20.19 -11.08
N PRO A 171 0.28 -20.85 -10.36
CA PRO A 171 1.66 -20.89 -10.83
C PRO A 171 1.58 -21.32 -12.29
N ALA A 172 2.08 -20.48 -13.19
CA ALA A 172 2.01 -20.76 -14.63
C ALA A 172 2.46 -22.20 -14.82
N PRO A 173 1.65 -23.08 -15.43
CA PRO A 173 2.10 -24.44 -15.68
C PRO A 173 3.41 -24.33 -16.46
N PRO A 174 4.45 -25.15 -16.14
CA PRO A 174 5.66 -25.15 -16.96
C PRO A 174 5.21 -25.34 -18.41
N ARG A 175 5.60 -24.41 -19.28
CA ARG A 175 5.26 -24.48 -20.71
C ARG A 175 5.71 -25.84 -21.23
N GLY A 176 4.76 -26.75 -21.44
CA GLY A 176 5.10 -28.13 -21.80
C GLY A 176 3.92 -29.11 -21.93
N ALA A 177 2.72 -28.82 -21.43
CA ALA A 177 1.58 -29.70 -21.63
C ALA A 177 0.80 -29.32 -22.90
N THR A 178 1.17 -29.94 -24.02
CA THR A 178 0.43 -29.88 -25.29
C THR A 178 -1.00 -30.42 -25.07
N THR A 179 -2.00 -29.57 -25.30
CA THR A 179 -3.41 -29.96 -25.37
C THR A 179 -3.64 -30.83 -26.61
N THR A 180 -3.82 -32.13 -26.44
CA THR A 180 -4.55 -32.97 -27.41
C THR A 180 -6.04 -32.85 -27.09
N ALA A 181 -6.68 -31.84 -27.70
CA ALA A 181 -8.12 -31.80 -27.82
C ALA A 181 -8.54 -32.86 -28.85
N SER A 182 -9.19 -33.93 -28.38
CA SER A 182 -9.87 -34.87 -29.27
C SER A 182 -11.36 -34.55 -29.28
N ALA A 183 -11.75 -33.74 -30.25
CA ALA A 183 -13.14 -33.56 -30.64
C ALA A 183 -13.63 -34.85 -31.32
N ARG A 184 -14.80 -35.36 -30.91
CA ARG A 184 -15.64 -36.17 -31.80
C ARG A 184 -17.12 -35.79 -31.64
N THR A 185 -17.55 -35.02 -32.63
CA THR A 185 -18.90 -34.74 -33.10
C THR A 185 -19.75 -35.99 -33.33
N SER A 186 -21.08 -35.77 -33.36
CA SER A 186 -22.13 -36.52 -34.09
C SER A 186 -22.98 -37.42 -33.20
N GLY A 187 -24.32 -37.35 -33.20
CA GLY A 187 -25.25 -36.56 -34.00
C GLY A 187 -26.69 -37.01 -33.72
N SER A 188 -27.63 -36.08 -33.86
CA SER A 188 -28.99 -36.22 -34.41
C SER A 188 -29.57 -37.62 -34.63
N SER A 189 -30.75 -37.93 -34.05
CA SER A 189 -31.95 -38.26 -34.83
C SER A 189 -33.18 -38.46 -33.92
N GLY A 190 -34.33 -37.95 -34.37
CA GLY A 190 -35.61 -38.17 -33.71
C GLY A 190 -36.28 -39.50 -34.08
N HIS A 191 -37.54 -39.58 -33.65
CA HIS A 191 -38.63 -40.38 -34.23
C HIS A 191 -39.01 -41.73 -33.56
N THR A 192 -40.33 -41.83 -33.37
CA THR A 192 -41.24 -43.01 -33.29
C THR A 192 -41.57 -43.75 -31.99
N LYS A 193 -42.89 -43.76 -31.76
CA LYS A 193 -43.80 -44.55 -30.91
C LYS A 193 -43.66 -46.07 -31.17
N PRO A 194 -44.07 -46.94 -30.22
CA PRO A 194 -45.34 -47.68 -30.37
C PRO A 194 -46.08 -47.88 -29.03
N VAL A 195 -47.38 -47.63 -28.90
CA VAL A 195 -48.50 -48.61 -28.96
C VAL A 195 -48.15 -50.05 -28.55
N ARG A 196 -48.57 -50.45 -27.34
CA ARG A 196 -49.44 -51.61 -27.13
C ARG A 196 -50.14 -51.50 -25.78
#